data_AF-A0A2T5IB25-F1
#
_entry.id   AF-A0A2T5IB25-F1
#
_cell.length_a   1.000
_cell.length_b   1.000
_cell.length_c   1.000
_cell.angle_alpha   90.00
_cell.angle_beta   90.00
_cell.angle_gamma   90.00
#
_symmetry.space_group_name_H-M   'P 1'
#
loop_
_entity.id
_entity.type
_entity.pdbx_description
1 polymer ?
#
loop_
_entity_poly.entity_id
_entity_poly.type
_entity_poly.pdbx_seq_one_letter_code
_entity_poly.pdbx_strand_id
1 'polypeptide(L)'
;METPDAVLVVDKTRSQDVKHIVNALSQQQREEHNPHRQVHRPGSWYDSIDEGGRFKVKRIQVKPKASLGLQKHHHRVEHWIVVKDTAEITNGDKAFTLTENQSTYIPLGEVHRLANPPFRWKSSRCSRVGA
;
A
#
# COMPACT_ATOMS: atom_id res chain seq x y z
N MET A 1 -5.25 -16.90 -16.07
CA MET A 1 -4.68 -16.62 -14.73
C MET A 1 -4.80 -15.13 -14.50
N GLU A 2 -5.23 -14.69 -13.33
CA GLU A 2 -5.46 -13.27 -13.03
C GLU A 2 -4.58 -12.82 -11.86
N THR A 3 -4.02 -11.63 -12.01
CA THR A 3 -3.27 -10.88 -11.00
C THR A 3 -3.85 -9.46 -10.94
N PRO A 4 -3.65 -8.69 -9.85
CA PRO A 4 -4.23 -7.34 -9.70
C PRO A 4 -3.82 -6.31 -10.78
N ASP A 5 -2.80 -6.62 -11.56
CA ASP A 5 -2.12 -5.80 -12.54
C ASP A 5 -2.14 -6.39 -13.95
N ALA A 6 -2.45 -7.68 -14.12
CA ALA A 6 -2.54 -8.31 -15.44
C ALA A 6 -3.48 -9.54 -15.48
N VAL A 7 -4.07 -9.76 -16.65
CA VAL A 7 -4.82 -10.98 -16.98
C VAL A 7 -4.11 -11.69 -18.12
N LEU A 8 -3.73 -12.95 -17.90
CA LEU A 8 -3.20 -13.81 -18.95
C LEU A 8 -4.33 -14.65 -19.56
N VAL A 9 -4.57 -14.44 -20.86
CA VAL A 9 -5.47 -15.23 -21.70
C VAL A 9 -4.64 -16.01 -22.71
N VAL A 10 -4.66 -17.34 -22.62
CA VAL A 10 -3.89 -18.26 -23.47
C VAL A 10 -4.61 -19.60 -23.54
N ASP A 11 -4.44 -20.31 -24.65
CA ASP A 11 -4.91 -21.69 -24.78
C ASP A 11 -4.24 -22.59 -23.73
N LYS A 12 -5.03 -23.42 -23.04
CA LYS A 12 -4.55 -24.26 -21.93
C LYS A 12 -3.39 -25.17 -22.33
N THR A 13 -3.37 -25.63 -23.58
CA THR A 13 -2.32 -26.51 -24.13
C THR A 13 -0.97 -25.81 -24.30
N ARG A 14 -0.96 -24.46 -24.34
CA ARG A 14 0.23 -23.63 -24.55
C ARG A 14 0.67 -22.86 -23.30
N SER A 15 0.12 -23.20 -22.14
CA SER A 15 0.42 -22.53 -20.87
C SER A 15 1.90 -22.56 -20.46
N GLN A 16 2.71 -23.50 -20.98
CA GLN A 16 4.15 -23.53 -20.73
C GLN A 16 4.94 -22.49 -21.55
N ASP A 17 4.38 -21.97 -22.65
CA ASP A 17 5.04 -20.97 -23.51
C ASP A 17 5.14 -19.59 -22.84
N VAL A 18 4.44 -19.37 -21.73
CA VAL A 18 4.43 -18.11 -20.96
C VAL A 18 5.84 -17.66 -20.56
N LYS A 19 6.74 -18.63 -20.30
CA LYS A 19 8.14 -18.34 -19.97
C LYS A 19 8.86 -17.56 -21.07
N HIS A 20 8.55 -17.84 -22.34
CA HIS A 20 9.15 -17.12 -23.47
C HIS A 20 8.69 -15.66 -23.51
N ILE A 21 7.42 -15.39 -23.20
CA ILE A 21 6.86 -14.04 -23.15
C ILE A 21 7.49 -13.24 -22.00
N VAL A 22 7.57 -13.84 -20.80
CA VAL A 22 8.21 -13.20 -19.64
C VAL A 22 9.67 -12.84 -19.95
N ASN A 23 10.43 -13.76 -20.55
CA ASN A 23 11.82 -13.51 -20.93
C ASN A 23 11.95 -12.39 -21.96
N ALA A 24 11.05 -12.32 -22.96
CA ALA A 24 11.06 -11.25 -23.96
C ALA A 24 10.76 -9.87 -23.32
N LEU A 25 9.79 -9.80 -22.39
CA LEU A 25 9.49 -8.58 -21.63
C LEU A 25 10.69 -8.15 -20.76
N SER A 26 11.38 -9.10 -20.11
CA SER A 26 12.59 -8.80 -19.35
C SER A 26 13.73 -8.24 -20.21
N GLN A 27 13.95 -8.81 -21.40
CA GLN A 27 14.97 -8.33 -22.34
C GLN A 27 14.68 -6.92 -22.86
N GLN A 28 13.40 -6.56 -22.97
CA GLN A 28 12.96 -5.22 -23.37
C GLN A 28 12.96 -4.21 -22.20
N GLN A 29 13.44 -4.59 -21.01
CA GLN A 29 13.40 -3.78 -19.78
C GLN A 29 12.00 -3.24 -19.45
N ARG A 30 10.97 -3.99 -19.84
CA ARG A 30 9.57 -3.64 -19.66
C ARG A 30 9.10 -3.99 -18.25
N GLU A 31 8.48 -3.08 -17.51
CA GLU A 31 8.21 -3.27 -16.07
C GLU A 31 7.14 -4.33 -15.74
N GLU A 32 6.41 -4.83 -16.75
CA GLU A 32 5.33 -5.81 -16.60
C GLU A 32 5.78 -7.17 -16.05
N HIS A 33 7.09 -7.45 -16.01
CA HIS A 33 7.66 -8.65 -15.40
C HIS A 33 8.16 -8.44 -13.95
N ASN A 34 8.11 -7.20 -13.43
CA ASN A 34 8.68 -6.86 -12.13
C ASN A 34 7.79 -7.42 -11.00
N PRO A 35 8.34 -8.03 -9.92
CA PRO A 35 7.52 -8.75 -8.96
C PRO A 35 6.71 -7.81 -8.05
N HIS A 36 5.43 -8.17 -7.92
CA HIS A 36 4.48 -7.84 -6.86
C HIS A 36 4.36 -6.38 -6.46
N ARG A 37 3.42 -5.70 -7.13
CA ARG A 37 2.78 -4.45 -6.71
C ARG A 37 2.49 -4.36 -5.19
N GLN A 38 2.19 -5.51 -4.55
CA GLN A 38 1.84 -5.62 -3.14
C GLN A 38 2.92 -6.30 -2.27
N VAL A 39 3.35 -5.62 -1.21
CA VAL A 39 4.32 -6.11 -0.22
C VAL A 39 3.64 -6.35 1.13
N HIS A 40 3.80 -7.56 1.66
CA HIS A 40 3.23 -7.99 2.94
C HIS A 40 4.24 -7.86 4.08
N ARG A 41 3.75 -7.45 5.25
CA ARG A 41 4.48 -7.37 6.52
C ARG A 41 3.62 -7.96 7.64
N PRO A 42 4.21 -8.35 8.79
CA PRO A 42 3.40 -8.74 9.94
C PRO A 42 2.36 -7.67 10.27
N GLY A 43 1.08 -8.03 10.24
CA GLY A 43 -0.03 -7.13 10.57
C GLY A 43 -0.39 -6.07 9.52
N SER A 44 0.31 -5.97 8.38
CA SER A 44 0.02 -4.95 7.36
C SER A 44 0.45 -5.36 5.95
N TRP A 45 -0.04 -4.65 4.94
CA TRP A 45 0.52 -4.71 3.59
C TRP A 45 0.42 -3.33 2.94
N TYR A 46 1.25 -3.08 1.92
CA TYR A 46 1.06 -1.95 1.03
C TYR A 46 1.11 -2.37 -0.43
N ASP A 47 0.43 -1.62 -1.28
CA ASP A 47 0.32 -1.81 -2.73
C ASP A 47 0.73 -0.51 -3.42
N SER A 48 1.76 -0.55 -4.25
CA SER A 48 2.20 0.61 -5.03
C SER A 48 1.24 0.83 -6.19
N ILE A 49 0.45 1.90 -6.14
CA ILE A 49 -0.57 2.18 -7.17
C ILE A 49 0.04 2.88 -8.36
N ASP A 50 0.87 3.88 -8.09
CA ASP A 50 1.47 4.77 -9.09
C ASP A 50 2.77 5.35 -8.52
N GLU A 51 3.74 5.66 -9.38
CA GLU A 51 4.95 6.36 -9.01
C GLU A 51 5.56 7.15 -10.17
N GLY A 52 6.26 8.22 -9.82
CA GLY A 52 6.99 9.05 -10.76
C GLY A 52 8.21 9.67 -10.11
N GLY A 53 8.98 10.47 -10.85
CA GLY A 53 10.28 10.97 -10.39
C GLY A 53 10.26 11.75 -9.06
N ARG A 54 9.10 12.28 -8.64
CA ARG A 54 8.95 13.06 -7.39
C ARG A 54 7.83 12.58 -6.47
N PHE A 55 7.16 11.47 -6.78
CA PHE A 55 6.03 11.00 -5.97
C PHE A 55 5.90 9.48 -5.99
N LYS A 56 5.25 8.95 -4.96
CA LYS A 56 4.77 7.56 -4.90
C LYS A 56 3.37 7.58 -4.31
N VAL A 57 2.49 6.75 -4.85
CA VAL A 57 1.14 6.55 -4.32
C VAL A 57 1.04 5.11 -3.83
N LYS A 58 0.75 4.94 -2.55
CA LYS A 58 0.61 3.64 -1.92
C LYS A 58 -0.76 3.48 -1.31
N ARG A 59 -1.32 2.29 -1.47
CA ARG A 59 -2.48 1.83 -0.71
C ARG A 59 -2.02 0.90 0.39
N ILE A 60 -2.22 1.32 1.62
CA ILE A 60 -1.77 0.61 2.81
C ILE A 60 -2.97 0.03 3.53
N GLN A 61 -2.85 -1.22 4.00
CA GLN A 61 -3.83 -1.85 4.87
C GLN A 61 -3.18 -2.28 6.18
N VAL A 62 -3.80 -1.94 7.30
CA VAL A 62 -3.34 -2.34 8.64
C VAL A 62 -4.42 -3.18 9.31
N LYS A 63 -4.06 -4.39 9.75
CA LYS A 63 -4.99 -5.29 10.46
C LYS A 63 -5.36 -4.71 11.83
N PRO A 64 -6.53 -5.07 12.39
CA PRO A 64 -6.88 -4.68 13.76
C PRO A 64 -5.77 -5.02 14.75
N LYS A 65 -5.53 -4.11 15.69
CA LYS A 65 -4.48 -4.19 16.73
C LYS A 65 -3.04 -4.15 16.19
N ALA A 66 -2.84 -3.86 14.91
CA ALA A 66 -1.52 -3.68 14.31
C ALA A 66 -1.23 -2.20 14.05
N SER A 67 0.05 -1.90 13.85
CA SER A 67 0.54 -0.58 13.45
C SER A 67 1.72 -0.72 12.51
N LEU A 68 1.99 0.35 11.77
CA LEU A 68 3.28 0.54 11.14
C LEU A 68 4.31 0.95 12.21
N GLY A 69 5.58 0.64 11.97
CA GLY A 69 6.66 1.19 12.79
C GLY A 69 6.68 2.72 12.70
N LEU A 70 7.12 3.39 13.76
CA LEU A 70 7.30 4.85 13.78
C LEU A 70 8.27 5.27 12.65
N GLN A 71 7.86 6.22 11.81
CA GLN A 71 8.64 6.67 10.64
C GLN A 71 9.03 8.15 10.78
N LYS A 72 10.11 8.54 10.11
CA LYS A 72 10.54 9.94 9.92
C LYS A 72 11.22 10.05 8.57
N HIS A 73 10.75 10.95 7.71
CA HIS A 73 11.32 11.17 6.39
C HIS A 73 11.86 12.59 6.26
N HIS A 74 13.17 12.72 6.03
CA HIS A 74 13.83 14.02 5.93
C HIS A 74 13.61 14.75 4.60
N HIS A 75 13.21 14.03 3.55
CA HIS A 75 13.11 14.59 2.19
C HIS A 75 11.73 14.34 1.54
N ARG A 76 10.75 13.90 2.34
CA ARG A 76 9.42 13.56 1.85
C ARG A 76 8.37 14.14 2.79
N VAL A 77 7.32 14.66 2.18
CA VAL A 77 6.04 14.97 2.80
C VAL A 77 5.05 13.89 2.41
N GLU A 78 4.05 13.62 3.23
CA GLU A 78 3.03 12.62 2.92
C GLU A 78 1.64 13.22 3.04
N HIS A 79 0.70 12.70 2.26
CA HIS A 79 -0.71 13.01 2.42
C HIS A 79 -1.47 11.72 2.61
N TRP A 80 -2.07 11.54 3.78
CA TRP A 80 -2.78 10.32 4.12
C TRP A 80 -4.28 10.55 4.06
N ILE A 81 -5.01 9.69 3.35
CA ILE A 81 -6.48 9.66 3.34
C ILE A 81 -6.99 8.31 3.80
N VAL A 82 -7.93 8.30 4.75
CA VAL A 82 -8.61 7.06 5.17
C VAL A 82 -9.69 6.73 4.14
N VAL A 83 -9.46 5.67 3.39
CA VAL A 83 -10.38 5.18 2.35
C VAL A 83 -11.47 4.29 2.97
N LYS A 84 -11.17 3.59 4.06
CA LYS A 84 -12.11 2.68 4.74
C LYS A 84 -11.81 2.55 6.22
N ASP A 85 -12.87 2.47 7.03
CA ASP A 85 -12.88 2.36 8.49
C ASP A 85 -12.23 3.55 9.21
N THR A 86 -11.50 3.30 10.30
CA THR A 86 -10.85 4.33 11.11
C THR A 86 -9.38 4.03 11.30
N ALA A 87 -8.56 5.07 11.45
CA ALA A 87 -7.12 4.96 11.64
C ALA A 87 -6.69 5.91 12.76
N GLU A 88 -5.85 5.44 13.67
CA GLU A 88 -5.16 6.30 14.63
C GLU A 88 -3.85 6.76 13.99
N ILE A 89 -3.69 8.09 13.90
CA ILE A 89 -2.55 8.73 13.29
C ILE A 89 -1.73 9.43 14.36
N THR A 90 -0.42 9.16 14.37
CA THR A 90 0.57 10.00 15.03
C THR A 90 1.19 10.92 13.99
N ASN A 91 1.23 12.23 14.25
CA ASN A 91 1.87 13.26 13.42
C ASN A 91 2.54 14.29 14.33
N GLY A 92 3.86 14.19 14.45
CA GLY A 92 4.65 14.86 15.48
C GLY A 92 4.16 14.49 16.88
N ASP A 93 3.89 15.51 17.69
CA ASP A 93 3.40 15.36 19.06
C ASP A 93 1.89 15.10 19.17
N LYS A 94 1.18 15.07 18.03
CA LYS A 94 -0.27 14.89 18.00
C LYS A 94 -0.63 13.45 17.66
N ALA A 95 -1.56 12.89 18.43
CA ALA A 95 -2.22 11.62 18.11
C ALA A 95 -3.73 11.86 17.99
N PHE A 96 -4.33 11.43 16.89
CA PHE A 96 -5.76 11.62 16.63
C PHE A 96 -6.31 10.52 15.72
N THR A 97 -7.62 10.30 15.78
CA THR A 97 -8.32 9.33 14.96
C THR A 97 -8.91 10.01 13.73
N LEU A 98 -8.67 9.41 12.56
CA LEU A 98 -9.35 9.75 11.32
C LEU A 98 -10.34 8.64 10.93
N THR A 99 -11.47 9.03 10.37
CA THR A 99 -12.48 8.16 9.77
C THR A 99 -12.49 8.28 8.25
N GLU A 100 -13.31 7.48 7.58
CA GLU A 100 -13.47 7.51 6.11
C GLU A 100 -13.59 8.92 5.53
N ASN A 101 -12.91 9.14 4.41
CA ASN A 101 -12.78 10.42 3.69
C ASN A 101 -12.08 11.56 4.45
N GLN A 102 -11.63 11.34 5.70
CA GLN A 102 -10.77 12.30 6.38
C GLN A 102 -9.30 12.08 5.97
N SER A 103 -8.53 13.16 6.02
CA SER A 103 -7.13 13.13 5.62
C SER A 103 -6.25 13.95 6.55
N THR A 104 -4.95 13.73 6.46
CA THR A 104 -3.94 14.54 7.13
C THR A 104 -2.69 14.66 6.28
N TYR A 105 -2.01 15.79 6.43
CA TYR A 105 -0.72 16.06 5.82
C TYR A 105 0.38 15.83 6.86
N ILE A 106 1.41 15.07 6.47
CA ILE A 106 2.60 14.81 7.27
C ILE A 106 3.73 15.72 6.76
N PRO A 107 4.14 16.73 7.54
CA PRO A 107 5.22 17.63 7.15
C PRO A 107 6.57 16.91 7.02
N LEU A 108 7.48 17.55 6.28
CA LEU A 108 8.84 17.07 6.11
C LEU A 108 9.56 17.04 7.46
N GLY A 109 10.25 15.93 7.74
CA GLY A 109 10.97 15.74 8.98
C GLY A 109 10.08 15.43 10.18
N GLU A 110 8.76 15.32 10.03
CA GLU A 110 7.90 14.93 11.14
C GLU A 110 7.88 13.44 11.39
N VAL A 111 7.80 13.09 12.67
CA VAL A 111 7.63 11.71 13.11
C VAL A 111 6.17 11.32 12.94
N HIS A 112 5.90 10.18 12.32
CA HIS A 112 4.54 9.77 12.02
C HIS A 112 4.33 8.26 12.10
N ARG A 113 3.09 7.86 12.35
CA ARG A 113 2.68 6.45 12.45
C ARG A 113 1.20 6.27 12.10
N LEU A 114 0.92 5.18 11.39
CA LEU A 114 -0.44 4.67 11.16
C LEU A 114 -0.67 3.46 12.07
N ALA A 115 -1.76 3.48 12.85
CA ALA A 115 -2.22 2.35 13.65
C ALA A 115 -3.70 2.05 13.42
N ASN A 116 -4.07 0.77 13.54
CA ASN A 116 -5.46 0.33 13.57
C ASN A 116 -5.76 -0.22 14.97
N PRO A 117 -6.22 0.62 15.92
CA PRO A 117 -6.46 0.19 17.29
C PRO A 117 -7.63 -0.82 17.35
N PRO A 118 -7.75 -1.60 18.46
CA PRO A 118 -8.90 -2.46 18.66
C PRO A 118 -10.21 -1.66 18.62
N PHE A 119 -11.12 -2.07 17.75
CA PHE A 119 -12.45 -1.45 17.63
C PHE A 119 -13.28 -1.65 18.89
N ARG A 120 -14.00 -0.61 19.31
CA ARG A 120 -14.93 -0.64 20.45
C ARG A 120 -16.27 -1.34 20.11
N TRP A 121 -16.58 -1.55 18.82
CA TRP A 121 -17.77 -2.26 18.34
C TRP A 121 -17.42 -3.31 17.29
N LYS A 122 -18.01 -4.52 17.45
CA LYS A 122 -17.67 -5.79 16.79
C LYS A 122 -17.55 -5.70 15.26
N SER A 123 -16.35 -5.46 14.72
CA SER A 123 -16.06 -5.79 13.31
C SER A 123 -14.55 -5.95 13.07
N SER A 124 -14.18 -7.01 12.35
CA SER A 124 -12.80 -7.42 12.04
C SER A 124 -12.19 -6.63 10.87
N ARG A 125 -12.32 -5.30 10.87
CA ARG A 125 -12.08 -4.50 9.66
C ARG A 125 -10.71 -3.81 9.63
N CYS A 126 -10.07 -3.83 8.46
CA CYS A 126 -8.75 -3.25 8.25
C CYS A 126 -8.85 -1.82 7.74
N SER A 127 -8.15 -0.88 8.37
CA SER A 127 -8.04 0.49 7.87
C SER A 127 -7.27 0.50 6.56
N ARG A 128 -7.76 1.27 5.58
CA ARG A 128 -7.10 1.44 4.30
C ARG A 128 -6.72 2.90 4.10
N VAL A 129 -5.44 3.17 3.89
CA VAL A 129 -4.90 4.53 3.73
C VAL A 129 -4.25 4.69 2.36
N GLY A 130 -4.59 5.75 1.65
CA GLY A 130 -3.81 6.24 0.51
C GLY A 130 -2.72 7.16 1.04
N ALA A 131 -1.45 6.91 0.68
CA ALA A 131 -0.27 7.65 1.11
C ALA A 131 0.64 8.02 -0.07
#